data_AF-A0A3D2GYN4-F1
#
_entry.id   AF-A0A3D2GYN4-F1
#
_cell.length_a   1.000
_cell.length_b   1.000
_cell.length_c   1.000
_cell.angle_alpha   90.00
_cell.angle_beta   90.00
_cell.angle_gamma   90.00
#
_symmetry.space_group_name_H-M   'P 1'
#
loop_
_entity.id
_entity.type
_entity.pdbx_description
1 polymer ?
#
loop_
_entity_poly.entity_id
_entity_poly.type
_entity_poly.pdbx_seq_one_letter_code
_entity_poly.pdbx_strand_id
1 'polypeptide(L)'
;MKQSHQNSVLFCESDLYALMQPDARKLLALSDEVDFPALRGQFRGENLPEIYRRLSEIAGADLMPLCETEQQLRQKMRIPADSEVPLNHQQKRFLRENYAHLTTFTGAYEAERFLGLRAIQAMQLRDTSPGYAVLGAYLFSQAMWLAREVQQNGYARVNFLARDGYFVKAAFDRLNEVLRLPVETGYVRISRQAALPLQFPKAIDLLSLPLLIDMTAHTPDSLLTLLHPIASERAQTVLAAELPMNQRMDARTQWNFVRIFREKGYDAEKYQQYEKNAKAYLLPMFAGKCATFDVGYNLRSETVIQRLTGADVTAYITHIDSDLPMRRGVPFRTLYGTSPYVSWVAREQFLLERGAATIGYDAHGAVLGQADAPSRAVQQMQADAMRFVADMADTFGARLMDMHFRPQDGCAAFEHFLHTGALRAGTEVENAFLDGQAGGDMTRVQWRLMQTDAEQARHPLPKWMRKLQRAAIRLAHDPQSIRRKL
;
A
#
# COMPACT_ATOMS: atom_id res chain seq x y z
N MET A 1 -18.82 34.67 28.03
CA MET A 1 -17.64 34.91 27.16
C MET A 1 -16.86 33.61 27.03
N LYS A 2 -16.75 33.13 25.79
CA LYS A 2 -16.07 31.95 25.22
C LYS A 2 -15.21 31.03 26.12
N GLN A 3 -15.67 29.78 26.25
CA GLN A 3 -14.84 28.56 26.27
C GLN A 3 -14.55 28.12 24.83
N SER A 4 -13.36 27.61 24.57
CA SER A 4 -13.03 26.82 23.39
C SER A 4 -12.41 25.50 23.85
N HIS A 5 -13.20 24.42 23.84
CA HIS A 5 -12.72 23.05 23.98
C HIS A 5 -12.27 22.52 22.61
N GLN A 6 -11.05 21.99 22.55
CA GLN A 6 -10.60 21.09 21.50
C GLN A 6 -10.82 19.66 21.99
N ASN A 7 -11.79 18.96 21.41
CA ASN A 7 -11.93 17.50 21.50
C ASN A 7 -11.99 16.94 20.08
N SER A 8 -11.04 16.08 19.73
CA SER A 8 -11.16 15.10 18.64
C SER A 8 -10.15 13.97 18.87
N VAL A 9 -10.57 12.96 19.64
CA VAL A 9 -9.94 11.64 19.71
C VAL A 9 -10.97 10.69 19.10
N LEU A 10 -10.87 10.40 17.80
CA LEU A 10 -10.28 9.16 17.26
C LEU A 10 -10.84 7.92 17.96
N PHE A 11 -11.76 7.23 17.29
CA PHE A 11 -12.09 5.84 17.59
C PHE A 11 -10.79 5.03 17.71
N CYS A 12 -10.61 4.39 18.87
CA CYS A 12 -9.44 3.61 19.24
C CYS A 12 -9.50 2.22 18.60
N GLU A 13 -8.35 1.67 18.22
CA GLU A 13 -8.15 0.31 17.70
C GLU A 13 -8.85 -0.79 18.54
N SER A 14 -9.16 -0.53 19.81
CA SER A 14 -9.78 -1.47 20.75
C SER A 14 -11.13 -2.06 20.32
N ASP A 15 -11.95 -1.31 19.57
CA ASP A 15 -13.29 -1.78 19.19
C ASP A 15 -13.26 -2.75 18.01
N LEU A 16 -12.26 -2.62 17.14
CA LEU A 16 -11.93 -3.59 16.09
C LEU A 16 -11.40 -4.90 16.68
N TYR A 17 -10.68 -4.83 17.82
CA TYR A 17 -10.20 -6.00 18.55
C TYR A 17 -11.31 -6.75 19.29
N ALA A 18 -12.33 -6.05 19.80
CA ALA A 18 -13.42 -6.66 20.56
C ALA A 18 -14.33 -7.55 19.69
N LEU A 19 -14.54 -7.19 18.43
CA LEU A 19 -15.37 -7.95 17.48
C LEU A 19 -14.72 -9.23 16.95
N MET A 20 -13.40 -9.39 17.11
CA MET A 20 -12.63 -10.56 16.65
C MET A 20 -12.35 -11.59 17.76
N GLN A 21 -12.85 -11.35 18.98
CA GLN A 21 -12.70 -12.27 20.11
C GLN A 21 -13.96 -13.15 20.29
N PRO A 22 -13.85 -14.44 20.63
CA PRO A 22 -15.00 -15.33 20.80
C PRO A 22 -16.00 -14.94 21.90
N ASP A 23 -15.60 -14.09 22.86
CA ASP A 23 -16.36 -13.80 24.10
C ASP A 23 -16.67 -12.30 24.32
N ALA A 24 -17.02 -11.58 23.25
CA ALA A 24 -17.22 -10.12 23.23
C ALA A 24 -18.44 -9.56 24.02
N ARG A 25 -18.99 -10.26 25.02
CA ARG A 25 -20.21 -9.83 25.75
C ARG A 25 -19.98 -9.10 27.06
N LYS A 26 -18.74 -8.89 27.52
CA LYS A 26 -18.50 -8.43 28.91
C LYS A 26 -17.77 -7.11 29.10
N LEU A 27 -17.33 -6.43 28.06
CA LEU A 27 -16.53 -5.22 28.22
C LEU A 27 -17.00 -4.17 27.23
N LEU A 28 -17.79 -3.21 27.71
CA LEU A 28 -17.77 -1.80 27.30
C LEU A 28 -18.81 -1.04 28.12
N ALA A 29 -18.33 -0.27 29.09
CA ALA A 29 -19.04 0.82 29.73
C ALA A 29 -18.14 2.05 29.61
N LEU A 30 -18.65 3.19 29.14
CA LEU A 30 -18.23 4.56 29.51
C LEU A 30 -19.09 5.63 28.81
N SER A 31 -18.95 6.88 29.29
CA SER A 31 -19.95 7.94 29.54
C SER A 31 -20.33 8.89 28.39
N ASP A 32 -21.38 9.68 28.68
CA ASP A 32 -22.16 10.64 27.90
C ASP A 32 -21.49 11.94 27.38
N GLU A 33 -22.24 12.55 26.45
CA GLU A 33 -22.39 13.97 26.05
C GLU A 33 -21.61 14.51 24.84
N VAL A 34 -22.31 14.62 23.68
CA VAL A 34 -22.28 15.81 22.78
C VAL A 34 -23.61 15.92 22.01
N ASP A 35 -24.21 17.12 21.97
CA ASP A 35 -25.47 17.46 21.28
C ASP A 35 -25.19 18.25 19.98
N PHE A 36 -25.87 17.93 18.86
CA PHE A 36 -25.82 18.73 17.62
C PHE A 36 -27.12 18.64 16.78
N PRO A 37 -27.96 19.69 16.76
CA PRO A 37 -29.11 19.80 15.87
C PRO A 37 -28.81 20.74 14.69
N ALA A 38 -28.26 20.22 13.58
CA ALA A 38 -28.24 20.95 12.31
C ALA A 38 -27.89 20.02 11.13
N LEU A 39 -28.81 19.19 10.63
CA LEU A 39 -28.67 18.51 9.32
C LEU A 39 -30.00 17.93 8.79
N ARG A 40 -31.14 18.59 9.05
CA ARG A 40 -32.48 18.11 8.66
C ARG A 40 -32.85 18.31 7.17
N GLY A 41 -31.89 18.64 6.30
CA GLY A 41 -32.20 19.20 4.97
C GLY A 41 -31.68 18.45 3.75
N GLN A 42 -30.92 17.37 3.89
CA GLN A 42 -30.37 16.65 2.74
C GLN A 42 -30.65 15.16 2.94
N PHE A 43 -30.68 14.39 1.85
CA PHE A 43 -30.94 12.94 1.79
C PHE A 43 -32.42 12.54 1.61
N ARG A 44 -32.81 12.44 0.33
CA ARG A 44 -33.86 11.53 -0.16
C ARG A 44 -33.16 10.32 -0.76
N GLY A 45 -33.48 9.12 -0.30
CA GLY A 45 -32.97 7.88 -0.90
C GLY A 45 -33.40 6.65 -0.12
N GLU A 46 -34.41 5.95 -0.62
CA GLU A 46 -34.92 4.70 -0.08
C GLU A 46 -33.91 3.54 -0.29
N ASN A 47 -34.02 2.51 0.58
CA ASN A 47 -33.41 1.17 0.54
C ASN A 47 -32.04 0.90 1.21
N LEU A 48 -31.71 1.60 2.30
CA LEU A 48 -30.71 1.10 3.27
C LEU A 48 -31.03 -0.31 3.83
N PRO A 49 -32.30 -0.63 4.18
CA PRO A 49 -32.65 -1.94 4.74
C PRO A 49 -32.35 -3.14 3.83
N GLU A 50 -32.50 -2.97 2.50
CA GLU A 50 -32.22 -4.04 1.53
C GLU A 50 -30.72 -4.35 1.42
N ILE A 51 -29.86 -3.33 1.56
CA ILE A 51 -28.40 -3.53 1.58
C ILE A 51 -28.00 -4.29 2.84
N TYR A 52 -28.55 -3.91 4.00
CA TYR A 52 -28.31 -4.61 5.26
C TYR A 52 -28.79 -6.05 5.24
N ARG A 53 -29.99 -6.32 4.68
CA ARG A 53 -30.51 -7.67 4.50
C ARG A 53 -29.54 -8.54 3.70
N ARG A 54 -29.05 -8.04 2.55
CA ARG A 54 -28.07 -8.75 1.73
C ARG A 54 -26.75 -8.98 2.47
N LEU A 55 -26.27 -7.99 3.22
CA LEU A 55 -25.06 -8.15 4.04
C LEU A 55 -25.23 -9.25 5.09
N SER A 56 -26.36 -9.27 5.80
CA SER A 56 -26.68 -10.33 6.77
C SER A 56 -26.75 -11.72 6.12
N GLU A 57 -27.36 -11.82 4.94
CA GLU A 57 -27.44 -13.07 4.17
C GLU A 57 -26.05 -13.56 3.76
N ILE A 58 -25.18 -12.65 3.30
CA ILE A 58 -23.80 -12.96 2.87
C ILE A 58 -22.95 -13.44 4.05
N ALA A 59 -23.07 -12.78 5.20
CA ALA A 59 -22.30 -13.11 6.39
C ALA A 59 -22.82 -14.35 7.13
N GLY A 60 -24.04 -14.82 6.82
CA GLY A 60 -24.70 -15.88 7.59
C GLY A 60 -24.99 -15.47 9.04
N ALA A 61 -24.99 -14.17 9.34
CA ALA A 61 -25.16 -13.59 10.66
C ALA A 61 -25.94 -12.28 10.54
N ASP A 62 -26.76 -11.94 11.52
CA ASP A 62 -27.51 -10.68 11.48
C ASP A 62 -26.57 -9.48 11.67
N LEU A 63 -26.24 -8.82 10.57
CA LEU A 63 -25.42 -7.60 10.51
C LEU A 63 -26.24 -6.32 10.62
N MET A 64 -27.58 -6.43 10.72
CA MET A 64 -28.39 -5.31 11.16
C MET A 64 -27.91 -4.92 12.56
N PRO A 65 -27.66 -3.63 12.85
CA PRO A 65 -27.76 -3.21 14.24
C PRO A 65 -29.14 -3.68 14.72
N LEU A 66 -29.26 -4.24 15.91
CA LEU A 66 -30.53 -4.59 16.55
C LEU A 66 -31.42 -3.33 16.63
N CYS A 67 -32.06 -2.97 15.53
CA CYS A 67 -32.96 -1.84 15.44
C CYS A 67 -34.36 -2.40 15.71
N GLU A 68 -34.63 -2.67 16.99
CA GLU A 68 -36.00 -2.93 17.43
C GLU A 68 -36.80 -1.65 17.28
N THR A 69 -37.85 -1.65 16.46
CA THR A 69 -38.71 -0.46 16.32
C THR A 69 -39.20 0.05 17.68
N GLU A 70 -39.49 1.35 17.81
CA GLU A 70 -40.06 1.93 19.04
C GLU A 70 -41.25 1.11 19.56
N GLN A 71 -42.07 0.62 18.64
CA GLN A 71 -43.23 -0.22 18.89
C GLN A 71 -42.87 -1.57 19.51
N GLN A 72 -41.81 -2.22 19.04
CA GLN A 72 -41.30 -3.48 19.59
C GLN A 72 -40.67 -3.29 20.98
N LEU A 73 -39.94 -2.19 21.20
CA LEU A 73 -39.39 -1.85 22.52
C LEU A 73 -40.51 -1.53 23.54
N ARG A 74 -41.53 -0.78 23.11
CA ARG A 74 -42.73 -0.50 23.93
C ARG A 74 -43.47 -1.78 24.29
N GLN A 75 -43.64 -2.71 23.34
CA GLN A 75 -44.26 -4.01 23.60
C GLN A 75 -43.49 -4.84 24.65
N LYS A 76 -42.16 -4.89 24.58
CA LYS A 76 -41.33 -5.60 25.58
C LYS A 76 -41.48 -5.03 26.99
N MET A 77 -41.74 -3.73 27.08
CA MET A 77 -42.00 -3.03 28.34
C MET A 77 -43.47 -3.05 28.77
N ARG A 78 -44.35 -3.71 28.00
CA ARG A 78 -45.81 -3.68 28.17
C ARG A 78 -46.40 -2.26 28.16
N ILE A 79 -45.76 -1.36 27.42
CA ILE A 79 -46.26 -0.02 27.14
C ILE A 79 -47.12 -0.12 25.87
N PRO A 80 -48.37 0.36 25.86
CA PRO A 80 -49.17 0.40 24.64
C PRO A 80 -48.45 1.22 23.57
N ALA A 81 -48.40 0.67 22.35
CA ALA A 81 -47.68 1.28 21.21
C ALA A 81 -48.05 2.75 20.98
N ASP A 82 -49.33 3.09 21.18
CA ASP A 82 -49.92 4.39 20.84
C ASP A 82 -50.29 5.23 22.08
N SER A 83 -49.65 4.97 23.22
CA SER A 83 -49.91 5.69 24.47
C SER A 83 -49.33 7.11 24.45
N GLU A 84 -50.20 8.13 24.56
CA GLU A 84 -49.81 9.55 24.78
C GLU A 84 -49.29 9.83 26.21
N VAL A 85 -49.33 8.84 27.10
CA VAL A 85 -48.87 9.01 28.49
C VAL A 85 -47.35 9.23 28.54
N PRO A 86 -46.87 10.30 29.21
CA PRO A 86 -45.45 10.58 29.33
C PRO A 86 -44.69 9.43 30.01
N LEU A 87 -43.60 8.99 29.38
CA LEU A 87 -42.73 7.95 29.93
C LEU A 87 -42.11 8.36 31.27
N ASN A 88 -42.07 7.44 32.23
CA ASN A 88 -41.40 7.67 33.52
C ASN A 88 -39.87 7.63 33.37
N HIS A 89 -39.14 8.04 34.42
CA HIS A 89 -37.68 8.17 34.36
C HIS A 89 -36.95 6.84 34.04
N GLN A 90 -37.38 5.72 34.61
CA GLN A 90 -36.81 4.39 34.30
C GLN A 90 -37.12 3.96 32.87
N GLN A 91 -38.32 4.24 32.38
CA GLN A 91 -38.71 3.93 31.00
C GLN A 91 -37.96 4.79 30.00
N LYS A 92 -37.76 6.08 30.29
CA LYS A 92 -36.93 7.00 29.51
C LYS A 92 -35.46 6.58 29.49
N ARG A 93 -34.94 6.09 30.62
CA ARG A 93 -33.57 5.58 30.73
C ARG A 93 -33.38 4.30 29.95
N PHE A 94 -34.25 3.30 30.13
CA PHE A 94 -34.22 2.06 29.36
C PHE A 94 -34.40 2.31 27.87
N LEU A 95 -35.37 3.15 27.50
CA LEU A 95 -35.54 3.56 26.11
C LEU A 95 -34.28 4.28 25.65
N ARG A 96 -33.67 5.25 26.34
CA ARG A 96 -32.40 5.88 25.94
C ARG A 96 -31.22 4.91 25.79
N GLU A 97 -31.03 4.01 26.74
CA GLU A 97 -29.94 3.02 26.74
C GLU A 97 -30.10 2.03 25.56
N ASN A 98 -31.33 1.72 25.15
CA ASN A 98 -31.63 0.88 23.99
C ASN A 98 -31.92 1.67 22.69
N TYR A 99 -32.26 2.96 22.79
CA TYR A 99 -32.46 3.94 21.70
C TYR A 99 -31.13 4.51 21.23
N ALA A 100 -30.06 4.41 22.00
CA ALA A 100 -28.71 4.64 21.50
C ALA A 100 -28.39 3.72 20.31
N HIS A 101 -29.16 2.62 20.14
CA HIS A 101 -29.12 1.75 18.96
C HIS A 101 -30.13 2.11 17.83
N LEU A 102 -31.03 3.08 18.04
CA LEU A 102 -32.10 3.46 17.08
C LEU A 102 -32.13 4.93 16.66
N THR A 103 -31.75 5.85 17.55
CA THR A 103 -31.63 7.27 17.21
C THR A 103 -30.24 7.74 17.49
N THR A 104 -29.42 7.58 16.48
CA THR A 104 -28.87 8.80 15.94
C THR A 104 -29.11 8.79 14.45
N PHE A 105 -29.46 9.95 13.92
CA PHE A 105 -29.16 10.27 12.53
C PHE A 105 -27.67 9.95 12.26
N THR A 106 -26.79 9.99 13.28
CA THR A 106 -25.43 9.42 13.27
C THR A 106 -25.35 7.89 13.22
N GLY A 107 -26.32 7.09 13.65
CA GLY A 107 -26.29 5.62 13.56
C GLY A 107 -26.65 5.13 12.17
N ALA A 108 -27.63 5.77 11.50
CA ALA A 108 -27.89 5.59 10.06
C ALA A 108 -26.77 6.20 9.21
N TYR A 109 -26.22 7.35 9.62
CA TYR A 109 -25.11 8.03 8.93
C TYR A 109 -23.73 7.40 9.22
N GLU A 110 -23.54 6.70 10.35
CA GLU A 110 -22.35 5.88 10.68
C GLU A 110 -22.47 4.50 10.05
N ALA A 111 -23.68 3.91 10.06
CA ALA A 111 -24.05 2.76 9.23
C ALA A 111 -23.75 3.02 7.75
N GLU A 112 -24.11 4.19 7.22
CA GLU A 112 -23.81 4.63 5.86
C GLU A 112 -22.32 4.99 5.66
N ARG A 113 -21.69 5.71 6.61
CA ARG A 113 -20.26 6.10 6.54
C ARG A 113 -19.30 4.92 6.52
N PHE A 114 -19.71 3.79 7.07
CA PHE A 114 -18.94 2.55 7.11
C PHE A 114 -19.63 1.41 6.37
N LEU A 115 -20.60 1.70 5.51
CA LEU A 115 -21.30 0.67 4.73
C LEU A 115 -20.31 -0.16 3.90
N GLY A 116 -19.28 0.49 3.35
CA GLY A 116 -18.21 -0.20 2.65
C GLY A 116 -17.35 -1.07 3.56
N LEU A 117 -17.07 -0.64 4.79
CA LEU A 117 -16.32 -1.44 5.75
C LEU A 117 -17.13 -2.64 6.23
N ARG A 118 -18.43 -2.48 6.48
CA ARG A 118 -19.32 -3.59 6.82
C ARG A 118 -19.46 -4.57 5.67
N ALA A 119 -19.50 -4.09 4.42
CA ALA A 119 -19.49 -4.95 3.24
C ALA A 119 -18.20 -5.78 3.15
N ILE A 120 -17.04 -5.16 3.39
CA ILE A 120 -15.76 -5.86 3.47
C ILE A 120 -15.80 -6.93 4.57
N GLN A 121 -16.25 -6.57 5.78
CA GLN A 121 -16.34 -7.50 6.90
C GLN A 121 -17.32 -8.66 6.65
N ALA A 122 -18.48 -8.39 6.05
CA ALA A 122 -19.43 -9.43 5.66
C ALA A 122 -18.82 -10.43 4.68
N MET A 123 -18.08 -9.94 3.68
CA MET A 123 -17.35 -10.82 2.77
C MET A 123 -16.25 -11.61 3.48
N GLN A 124 -15.50 -10.99 4.40
CA GLN A 124 -14.48 -11.69 5.19
C GLN A 124 -15.05 -12.82 6.04
N LEU A 125 -16.29 -12.70 6.52
CA LEU A 125 -16.99 -13.75 7.25
C LEU A 125 -17.48 -14.89 6.34
N ARG A 126 -17.81 -14.58 5.07
CA ARG A 126 -18.22 -15.58 4.07
C ARG A 126 -17.10 -16.58 3.76
N ASP A 127 -15.86 -16.11 3.68
CA ASP A 127 -14.69 -16.94 3.44
C ASP A 127 -13.48 -16.36 4.19
N THR A 128 -13.04 -17.07 5.22
CA THR A 128 -11.98 -16.66 6.14
C THR A 128 -10.57 -17.03 5.68
N SER A 129 -10.42 -17.56 4.46
CA SER A 129 -9.09 -17.87 3.90
C SER A 129 -8.23 -16.61 3.83
N PRO A 130 -6.91 -16.70 4.11
CA PRO A 130 -6.03 -15.52 4.07
C PRO A 130 -6.00 -14.83 2.69
N GLY A 131 -6.14 -15.60 1.61
CA GLY A 131 -6.22 -15.02 0.27
C GLY A 131 -7.46 -14.15 0.09
N TYR A 132 -8.63 -14.66 0.47
CA TYR A 132 -9.90 -13.97 0.29
C TYR A 132 -10.09 -12.84 1.31
N ALA A 133 -10.08 -13.16 2.60
CA ALA A 133 -10.42 -12.20 3.66
C ALA A 133 -9.35 -11.13 3.86
N VAL A 134 -8.08 -11.47 3.68
CA VAL A 134 -6.97 -10.58 4.04
C VAL A 134 -6.43 -9.88 2.79
N LEU A 135 -5.87 -10.64 1.85
CA LEU A 135 -5.29 -10.07 0.63
C LEU A 135 -6.38 -9.48 -0.29
N GLY A 136 -7.55 -10.12 -0.36
CA GLY A 136 -8.70 -9.64 -1.13
C GLY A 136 -9.23 -8.29 -0.65
N ALA A 137 -9.44 -8.14 0.67
CA ALA A 137 -9.85 -6.87 1.26
C ALA A 137 -8.83 -5.74 1.02
N TYR A 138 -7.52 -6.05 1.14
CA TYR A 138 -6.45 -5.11 0.81
C TYR A 138 -6.48 -4.69 -0.66
N LEU A 139 -6.58 -5.66 -1.57
CA LEU A 139 -6.59 -5.42 -3.01
C LEU A 139 -7.81 -4.60 -3.45
N PHE A 140 -9.00 -4.96 -2.95
CA PHE A 140 -10.24 -4.22 -3.16
C PHE A 140 -10.13 -2.77 -2.66
N SER A 141 -9.57 -2.57 -1.46
CA SER A 141 -9.43 -1.24 -0.86
C SER A 141 -8.52 -0.33 -1.67
N GLN A 142 -7.42 -0.86 -2.22
CA GLN A 142 -6.54 -0.11 -3.12
C GLN A 142 -7.24 0.26 -4.43
N ALA A 143 -7.94 -0.69 -5.05
CA ALA A 143 -8.64 -0.46 -6.30
C ALA A 143 -9.79 0.55 -6.14
N MET A 144 -10.57 0.46 -5.05
CA MET A 144 -11.62 1.44 -4.73
C MET A 144 -11.08 2.83 -4.41
N TRP A 145 -9.93 2.91 -3.73
CA TRP A 145 -9.26 4.19 -3.51
C TRP A 145 -8.91 4.86 -4.84
N LEU A 146 -8.29 4.13 -5.76
CA LEU A 146 -7.98 4.62 -7.11
C LEU A 146 -9.24 4.99 -7.89
N ALA A 147 -10.32 4.20 -7.80
CA ALA A 147 -11.58 4.46 -8.50
C ALA A 147 -12.19 5.81 -8.09
N ARG A 148 -12.20 6.12 -6.79
CA ARG A 148 -12.66 7.42 -6.27
C ARG A 148 -11.77 8.56 -6.72
N GLU A 149 -10.46 8.34 -6.72
CA GLU A 149 -9.48 9.33 -7.17
C GLU A 149 -9.61 9.62 -8.67
N VAL A 150 -9.90 8.62 -9.49
CA VAL A 150 -10.25 8.81 -10.91
C VAL A 150 -11.50 9.65 -11.07
N GLN A 151 -12.57 9.32 -10.35
CA GLN A 151 -13.84 10.05 -10.44
C GLN A 151 -13.66 11.54 -10.07
N GLN A 152 -12.84 11.83 -9.05
CA GLN A 152 -12.65 13.19 -8.54
C GLN A 152 -11.71 14.05 -9.40
N ASN A 153 -10.67 13.45 -9.99
CA ASN A 153 -9.59 14.20 -10.63
C ASN A 153 -9.65 14.22 -12.16
N GLY A 154 -10.55 13.44 -12.78
CA GLY A 154 -10.76 13.45 -14.23
C GLY A 154 -9.52 13.00 -15.01
N TYR A 155 -8.90 11.88 -14.61
CA TYR A 155 -7.75 11.33 -15.32
C TYR A 155 -8.17 10.72 -16.67
N ALA A 156 -7.38 10.96 -17.70
CA ALA A 156 -7.54 10.27 -18.99
C ALA A 156 -7.08 8.82 -18.91
N ARG A 157 -6.02 8.57 -18.12
CA ARG A 157 -5.43 7.23 -17.96
C ARG A 157 -4.87 7.00 -16.56
N VAL A 158 -5.04 5.78 -16.04
CA VAL A 158 -4.31 5.27 -14.86
C VAL A 158 -3.30 4.22 -15.31
N ASN A 159 -2.02 4.47 -15.04
CA ASN A 159 -0.91 3.61 -15.41
C ASN A 159 -0.37 2.85 -14.19
N PHE A 160 -0.54 1.53 -14.18
CA PHE A 160 -0.03 0.67 -13.13
C PHE A 160 1.42 0.29 -13.46
N LEU A 161 2.33 0.66 -12.56
CA LEU A 161 3.76 0.50 -12.77
C LEU A 161 4.24 -0.85 -12.22
N ALA A 162 5.25 -1.40 -12.90
CA ALA A 162 6.02 -2.55 -12.42
C ALA A 162 5.18 -3.81 -12.11
N ARG A 163 5.84 -4.87 -11.63
CA ARG A 163 5.22 -6.19 -11.42
C ARG A 163 4.19 -6.20 -10.29
N ASP A 164 4.39 -5.36 -9.28
CA ASP A 164 3.57 -5.20 -8.09
C ASP A 164 2.32 -4.32 -8.33
N GLY A 165 2.27 -3.59 -9.45
CA GLY A 165 1.05 -2.91 -9.91
C GLY A 165 0.03 -3.81 -10.61
N TYR A 166 0.42 -5.02 -11.06
CA TYR A 166 -0.41 -5.88 -11.90
C TYR A 166 -1.73 -6.29 -11.25
N PHE A 167 -1.69 -6.82 -10.02
CA PHE A 167 -2.93 -7.28 -9.36
C PHE A 167 -3.86 -6.12 -9.04
N VAL A 168 -3.30 -4.95 -8.71
CA VAL A 168 -4.11 -3.75 -8.45
C VAL A 168 -4.77 -3.27 -9.75
N LYS A 169 -4.07 -3.35 -10.89
CA LYS A 169 -4.69 -3.12 -12.22
C LYS A 169 -5.84 -4.08 -12.47
N ALA A 170 -5.62 -5.38 -12.29
CA ALA A 170 -6.63 -6.41 -12.53
C ALA A 170 -7.87 -6.18 -11.65
N ALA A 171 -7.67 -5.84 -10.38
CA ALA A 171 -8.76 -5.50 -9.48
C ALA A 171 -9.48 -4.22 -9.90
N PHE A 172 -8.75 -3.17 -10.26
CA PHE A 172 -9.33 -1.92 -10.76
C PHE A 172 -10.16 -2.14 -12.02
N ASP A 173 -9.62 -2.87 -13.00
CA ASP A 173 -10.34 -3.21 -14.24
C ASP A 173 -11.62 -3.98 -13.94
N ARG A 174 -11.54 -4.97 -13.03
CA ARG A 174 -12.70 -5.75 -12.59
C ARG A 174 -13.78 -4.88 -11.94
N LEU A 175 -13.39 -3.93 -11.08
CA LEU A 175 -14.33 -2.96 -10.53
C LEU A 175 -14.89 -2.05 -11.63
N ASN A 176 -14.06 -1.62 -12.57
CA ASN A 176 -14.47 -0.68 -13.60
C ASN A 176 -15.50 -1.26 -14.60
N GLU A 177 -15.61 -2.59 -14.70
CA GLU A 177 -16.70 -3.26 -15.43
C GLU A 177 -18.09 -2.90 -14.89
N VAL A 178 -18.21 -2.66 -13.58
CA VAL A 178 -19.47 -2.26 -12.94
C VAL A 178 -19.55 -0.76 -12.66
N LEU A 179 -18.42 -0.08 -12.46
CA LEU A 179 -18.37 1.36 -12.18
C LEU A 179 -18.44 2.24 -13.43
N ARG A 180 -17.97 1.74 -14.58
CA ARG A 180 -17.98 2.44 -15.89
C ARG A 180 -17.34 3.83 -15.85
N LEU A 181 -16.23 3.99 -15.13
CA LEU A 181 -15.47 5.23 -15.09
C LEU A 181 -14.86 5.51 -16.48
N PRO A 182 -14.90 6.77 -16.96
CA PRO A 182 -14.38 7.16 -18.28
C PRO A 182 -12.86 7.32 -18.24
N VAL A 183 -12.14 6.23 -17.95
CA VAL A 183 -10.69 6.20 -17.81
C VAL A 183 -10.10 5.01 -18.55
N GLU A 184 -8.97 5.21 -19.20
CA GLU A 184 -8.17 4.11 -19.74
C GLU A 184 -7.23 3.55 -18.67
N THR A 185 -6.91 2.26 -18.75
CA THR A 185 -5.91 1.66 -17.86
C THR A 185 -4.71 1.15 -18.66
N GLY A 186 -3.51 1.50 -18.19
CA GLY A 186 -2.25 1.06 -18.79
C GLY A 186 -1.45 0.20 -17.82
N TYR A 187 -0.64 -0.72 -18.35
CA TYR A 187 0.36 -1.45 -17.60
C TYR A 187 1.75 -1.08 -18.12
N VAL A 188 2.54 -0.39 -17.29
CA VAL A 188 3.81 0.19 -17.71
C VAL A 188 4.97 -0.65 -17.18
N ARG A 189 5.73 -1.24 -18.11
CA ARG A 189 6.93 -2.01 -17.80
C ARG A 189 8.09 -1.07 -17.45
N ILE A 190 8.17 -0.68 -16.18
CA ILE A 190 9.27 0.08 -15.61
C ILE A 190 9.68 -0.51 -14.26
N SER A 191 10.85 -1.14 -14.20
CA SER A 191 11.39 -1.70 -12.96
C SER A 191 12.39 -0.75 -12.32
N ARG A 192 12.71 -1.00 -11.05
CA ARG A 192 13.81 -0.31 -10.34
C ARG A 192 15.15 -0.45 -11.05
N GLN A 193 15.41 -1.61 -11.66
CA GLN A 193 16.61 -1.87 -12.44
C GLN A 193 16.61 -1.07 -13.74
N ALA A 194 15.53 -1.11 -14.51
CA ALA A 194 15.44 -0.40 -15.79
C ALA A 194 15.47 1.13 -15.61
N ALA A 195 14.87 1.63 -14.52
CA ALA A 195 14.83 3.05 -14.21
C ALA A 195 16.13 3.60 -13.60
N LEU A 196 17.01 2.74 -13.06
CA LEU A 196 18.21 3.19 -12.35
C LEU A 196 19.19 3.94 -13.26
N PRO A 197 19.59 3.44 -14.45
CA PRO A 197 20.49 4.19 -15.33
C PRO A 197 19.91 5.54 -15.77
N LEU A 198 18.58 5.63 -15.92
CA LEU A 198 17.91 6.87 -16.29
C LEU A 198 18.01 7.95 -15.21
N GLN A 199 18.39 7.62 -13.96
CA GLN A 199 18.64 8.61 -12.91
C GLN A 199 19.93 9.42 -13.13
N PHE A 200 20.79 9.03 -14.09
CA PHE A 200 22.11 9.63 -14.29
C PHE A 200 22.32 10.31 -15.67
N PRO A 201 21.58 11.40 -16.00
CA PRO A 201 21.82 12.20 -17.22
C PRO A 201 23.24 12.67 -17.43
N LYS A 202 23.98 12.89 -16.34
CA LYS A 202 25.38 13.32 -16.37
C LYS A 202 26.19 12.44 -15.45
N ALA A 203 27.49 12.30 -15.78
CA ALA A 203 28.42 11.55 -14.95
C ALA A 203 28.47 12.04 -13.49
N ILE A 204 28.27 13.35 -13.25
CA ILE A 204 28.23 13.91 -11.89
C ILE A 204 27.05 13.39 -11.05
N ASP A 205 25.95 13.00 -11.69
CA ASP A 205 24.74 12.52 -11.00
C ASP A 205 24.99 11.15 -10.34
N LEU A 206 26.01 10.39 -10.77
CA LEU A 206 26.41 9.12 -10.15
C LEU A 206 26.80 9.27 -8.67
N LEU A 207 27.13 10.49 -8.22
CA LEU A 207 27.34 10.77 -6.79
C LEU A 207 26.09 10.48 -5.94
N SER A 208 24.89 10.49 -6.53
CA SER A 208 23.65 10.13 -5.84
C SER A 208 23.37 8.62 -5.79
N LEU A 209 24.18 7.77 -6.43
CA LEU A 209 23.97 6.32 -6.46
C LEU A 209 23.77 5.70 -5.05
N PRO A 210 24.56 6.06 -4.01
CA PRO A 210 24.37 5.53 -2.65
C PRO A 210 23.04 5.93 -2.00
N LEU A 211 22.39 7.00 -2.48
CA LEU A 211 21.08 7.44 -1.99
C LEU A 211 19.93 6.67 -2.67
N LEU A 212 20.18 6.11 -3.85
CA LEU A 212 19.18 5.45 -4.68
C LEU A 212 19.11 3.95 -4.44
N ILE A 213 20.21 3.31 -4.02
CA ILE A 213 20.30 1.87 -3.78
C ILE A 213 21.15 1.56 -2.54
N ASP A 214 20.90 0.41 -1.90
CA ASP A 214 21.77 -0.09 -0.85
C ASP A 214 23.00 -0.76 -1.45
N MET A 215 24.08 0.01 -1.62
CA MET A 215 25.32 -0.48 -2.21
C MET A 215 25.99 -1.60 -1.41
N THR A 216 25.64 -1.81 -0.13
CA THR A 216 26.21 -2.92 0.67
C THR A 216 25.70 -4.29 0.25
N ALA A 217 24.54 -4.33 -0.41
CA ALA A 217 23.95 -5.55 -0.93
C ALA A 217 24.59 -6.00 -2.26
N HIS A 218 25.51 -5.21 -2.83
CA HIS A 218 26.06 -5.43 -4.16
C HIS A 218 27.57 -5.68 -4.16
N THR A 219 28.01 -6.39 -5.20
CA THR A 219 29.40 -6.47 -5.63
C THR A 219 29.62 -5.45 -6.76
N PRO A 220 30.86 -5.07 -7.09
CA PRO A 220 31.10 -4.23 -8.28
C PRO A 220 30.50 -4.81 -9.56
N ASP A 221 30.60 -6.14 -9.78
CA ASP A 221 29.99 -6.81 -10.94
C ASP A 221 28.46 -6.66 -10.98
N SER A 222 27.79 -6.85 -9.84
CA SER A 222 26.33 -6.75 -9.81
C SER A 222 25.85 -5.31 -9.99
N LEU A 223 26.60 -4.30 -9.50
CA LEU A 223 26.31 -2.89 -9.81
C LEU A 223 26.57 -2.55 -11.27
N LEU A 224 27.68 -3.02 -11.84
CA LEU A 224 28.00 -2.78 -13.24
C LEU A 224 26.94 -3.41 -14.16
N THR A 225 26.39 -4.56 -13.80
CA THR A 225 25.26 -5.16 -14.50
C THR A 225 24.04 -4.24 -14.52
N LEU A 226 23.73 -3.57 -13.41
CA LEU A 226 22.63 -2.61 -13.34
C LEU A 226 22.89 -1.33 -14.15
N LEU A 227 24.15 -0.90 -14.22
CA LEU A 227 24.58 0.31 -14.93
C LEU A 227 25.06 0.03 -16.37
N HIS A 228 25.01 -1.22 -16.81
CA HIS A 228 25.47 -1.64 -18.14
C HIS A 228 24.89 -0.79 -19.29
N PRO A 229 23.60 -0.35 -19.27
CA PRO A 229 23.06 0.49 -20.34
C PRO A 229 23.77 1.84 -20.52
N ILE A 230 24.54 2.29 -19.53
CA ILE A 230 25.27 3.57 -19.53
C ILE A 230 26.77 3.36 -19.31
N ALA A 231 27.24 2.11 -19.40
CA ALA A 231 28.62 1.73 -19.17
C ALA A 231 29.40 1.64 -20.48
N SER A 232 30.58 2.24 -20.51
CA SER A 232 31.53 2.11 -21.62
C SER A 232 32.01 0.66 -21.75
N GLU A 233 32.45 0.26 -22.95
CA GLU A 233 33.00 -1.09 -23.20
C GLU A 233 34.21 -1.43 -22.31
N ARG A 234 34.90 -0.41 -21.79
CA ARG A 234 36.07 -0.57 -20.92
C ARG A 234 35.72 -0.61 -19.43
N ALA A 235 34.46 -0.39 -19.06
CA ALA A 235 34.01 -0.24 -17.67
C ALA A 235 34.42 -1.43 -16.78
N GLN A 236 34.22 -2.67 -17.27
CA GLN A 236 34.63 -3.88 -16.56
C GLN A 236 36.14 -3.89 -16.30
N THR A 237 36.94 -3.61 -17.33
CA THR A 237 38.41 -3.64 -17.25
C THR A 237 38.95 -2.58 -16.28
N VAL A 238 38.43 -1.35 -16.36
CA VAL A 238 38.91 -0.25 -15.48
C VAL A 238 38.51 -0.46 -14.03
N LEU A 239 37.34 -1.05 -13.76
CA LEU A 239 36.92 -1.39 -12.41
C LEU A 239 37.73 -2.57 -11.86
N ALA A 240 37.91 -3.63 -12.64
CA ALA A 240 38.65 -4.83 -12.24
C ALA A 240 40.15 -4.56 -11.96
N ALA A 241 40.72 -3.53 -12.57
CA ALA A 241 42.09 -3.11 -12.30
C ALA A 241 42.29 -2.52 -10.89
N GLU A 242 41.23 -1.96 -10.28
CA GLU A 242 41.32 -1.23 -9.01
C GLU A 242 40.46 -1.86 -7.89
N LEU A 243 39.53 -2.79 -8.20
CA LEU A 243 38.52 -3.30 -7.27
C LEU A 243 38.34 -4.83 -7.31
N PRO A 244 38.03 -5.47 -6.17
CA PRO A 244 37.62 -6.87 -6.13
C PRO A 244 36.17 -7.03 -6.65
N MET A 245 36.03 -7.47 -7.90
CA MET A 245 34.75 -7.40 -8.63
C MET A 245 33.63 -8.31 -8.10
N ASN A 246 34.00 -9.43 -7.48
CA ASN A 246 33.08 -10.47 -7.03
C ASN A 246 32.81 -10.45 -5.51
N GLN A 247 33.32 -9.46 -4.79
CA GLN A 247 33.15 -9.34 -3.34
C GLN A 247 32.15 -8.22 -2.99
N ARG A 248 31.42 -8.39 -1.87
CA ARG A 248 30.57 -7.32 -1.35
C ARG A 248 31.43 -6.12 -0.98
N MET A 249 30.94 -4.92 -1.30
CA MET A 249 31.71 -3.71 -1.14
C MET A 249 31.59 -3.14 0.28
N ASP A 250 32.73 -2.91 0.91
CA ASP A 250 32.82 -2.03 2.09
C ASP A 250 32.64 -0.55 1.69
N ALA A 251 32.63 0.36 2.67
CA ALA A 251 32.39 1.78 2.40
C ALA A 251 33.43 2.40 1.45
N ARG A 252 34.70 1.99 1.56
CA ARG A 252 35.79 2.50 0.71
C ARG A 252 35.65 2.02 -0.73
N THR A 253 35.33 0.74 -0.91
CA THR A 253 35.11 0.12 -2.22
C THR A 253 33.90 0.72 -2.91
N GLN A 254 32.82 1.01 -2.18
CA GLN A 254 31.64 1.72 -2.70
C GLN A 254 32.03 3.10 -3.26
N TRP A 255 32.80 3.89 -2.50
CA TRP A 255 33.24 5.20 -2.95
C TRP A 255 34.16 5.12 -4.17
N ASN A 256 35.11 4.18 -4.16
CA ASN A 256 35.99 3.96 -5.30
C ASN A 256 35.23 3.50 -6.54
N PHE A 257 34.22 2.63 -6.41
CA PHE A 257 33.35 2.23 -7.51
C PHE A 257 32.70 3.45 -8.16
N VAL A 258 32.03 4.30 -7.37
CA VAL A 258 31.36 5.51 -7.89
C VAL A 258 32.36 6.43 -8.57
N ARG A 259 33.52 6.67 -7.96
CA ARG A 259 34.58 7.51 -8.54
C ARG A 259 35.07 6.96 -9.88
N ILE A 260 35.49 5.70 -9.91
CA ILE A 260 36.08 5.06 -11.10
C ILE A 260 35.04 4.96 -12.22
N PHE A 261 33.81 4.51 -11.90
CA PHE A 261 32.75 4.40 -12.90
C PHE A 261 32.40 5.78 -13.47
N ARG A 262 32.29 6.81 -12.63
CA ARG A 262 32.06 8.18 -13.10
C ARG A 262 33.16 8.71 -14.02
N GLU A 263 34.43 8.46 -13.68
CA GLU A 263 35.58 9.03 -14.39
C GLU A 263 35.94 8.26 -15.66
N LYS A 264 35.78 6.93 -15.65
CA LYS A 264 36.30 6.03 -16.69
C LYS A 264 35.26 5.04 -17.24
N GLY A 265 34.17 4.81 -16.52
CA GLY A 265 33.16 3.81 -16.84
C GLY A 265 31.88 4.36 -17.48
N TYR A 266 31.54 5.63 -17.28
CA TYR A 266 30.30 6.23 -17.78
C TYR A 266 30.41 6.60 -19.26
N ASP A 267 29.38 6.29 -20.02
CA ASP A 267 29.29 6.57 -21.46
C ASP A 267 28.04 7.41 -21.77
N ALA A 268 28.28 8.66 -22.19
CA ALA A 268 27.22 9.62 -22.46
C ALA A 268 26.42 9.30 -23.74
N GLU A 269 27.05 8.69 -24.75
CA GLU A 269 26.37 8.33 -25.99
C GLU A 269 25.44 7.14 -25.76
N LYS A 270 25.90 6.13 -25.01
CA LYS A 270 25.06 5.01 -24.57
C LYS A 270 23.90 5.50 -23.69
N TYR A 271 24.15 6.45 -22.79
CA TYR A 271 23.07 7.09 -22.03
C TYR A 271 22.02 7.72 -22.94
N GLN A 272 22.42 8.56 -23.89
CA GLN A 272 21.49 9.24 -24.80
C GLN A 272 20.67 8.22 -25.60
N GLN A 273 21.29 7.14 -26.05
CA GLN A 273 20.59 6.08 -26.78
C GLN A 273 19.60 5.34 -25.88
N TYR A 274 19.99 5.00 -24.65
CA TYR A 274 19.10 4.36 -23.68
C TYR A 274 17.92 5.26 -23.28
N GLU A 275 18.17 6.55 -23.08
CA GLU A 275 17.16 7.56 -22.81
C GLU A 275 16.16 7.68 -23.97
N LYS A 276 16.67 7.74 -25.21
CA LYS A 276 15.83 7.80 -26.41
C LYS A 276 14.91 6.58 -26.52
N ASN A 277 15.44 5.38 -26.27
CA ASN A 277 14.68 4.13 -26.30
C ASN A 277 13.60 4.09 -25.19
N ALA A 278 13.97 4.44 -23.97
CA ALA A 278 13.04 4.52 -22.84
C ALA A 278 11.92 5.55 -23.11
N LYS A 279 12.26 6.72 -23.64
CA LYS A 279 11.29 7.76 -24.01
C LYS A 279 10.33 7.27 -25.10
N ALA A 280 10.84 6.63 -26.16
CA ALA A 280 10.02 6.10 -27.23
C ALA A 280 9.01 5.06 -26.73
N TYR A 281 9.41 4.21 -25.77
CA TYR A 281 8.52 3.25 -25.12
C TYR A 281 7.47 3.91 -24.21
N LEU A 282 7.88 4.86 -23.37
CA LEU A 282 7.01 5.44 -22.34
C LEU A 282 6.03 6.48 -22.91
N LEU A 283 6.47 7.33 -23.84
CA LEU A 283 5.70 8.49 -24.30
C LEU A 283 4.25 8.16 -24.74
N PRO A 284 3.97 7.10 -25.52
CA PRO A 284 2.61 6.76 -25.92
C PRO A 284 1.68 6.36 -24.75
N MET A 285 2.27 5.97 -23.61
CA MET A 285 1.54 5.52 -22.43
C MET A 285 1.03 6.68 -21.56
N PHE A 286 1.56 7.90 -21.73
CA PHE A 286 1.29 9.04 -20.87
C PHE A 286 0.71 10.24 -21.64
N ALA A 287 -0.36 10.00 -22.39
CA ALA A 287 -1.11 11.04 -23.08
C ALA A 287 -2.18 11.66 -22.17
N GLY A 288 -2.29 12.99 -22.17
CA GLY A 288 -3.23 13.73 -21.33
C GLY A 288 -2.85 13.72 -19.85
N LYS A 289 -3.83 14.02 -18.98
CA LYS A 289 -3.67 13.98 -17.53
C LYS A 289 -3.68 12.54 -17.05
N CYS A 290 -2.58 12.08 -16.46
CA CYS A 290 -2.41 10.69 -16.04
C CYS A 290 -2.30 10.55 -14.52
N ALA A 291 -2.70 9.38 -14.03
CA ALA A 291 -2.31 8.89 -12.72
C ALA A 291 -1.36 7.70 -12.88
N THR A 292 -0.45 7.49 -11.93
CA THR A 292 0.28 6.22 -11.80
C THR A 292 -0.07 5.52 -10.51
N PHE A 293 0.04 4.19 -10.48
CA PHE A 293 0.04 3.43 -9.24
C PHE A 293 1.34 2.63 -9.10
N ASP A 294 2.04 2.76 -7.97
CA ASP A 294 3.24 2.00 -7.60
C ASP A 294 3.15 1.57 -6.13
N VAL A 295 3.46 0.31 -5.83
CA VAL A 295 3.52 -0.17 -4.44
C VAL A 295 4.72 0.42 -3.70
N GLY A 296 5.73 0.87 -4.43
CA GLY A 296 6.91 1.57 -3.95
C GLY A 296 6.62 2.90 -3.24
N TYR A 297 7.68 3.53 -2.74
CA TYR A 297 7.58 4.64 -1.78
C TYR A 297 8.52 5.83 -2.07
N ASN A 298 9.26 5.79 -3.17
CA ASN A 298 10.35 6.75 -3.46
C ASN A 298 10.15 7.60 -4.73
N LEU A 299 9.08 7.39 -5.49
CA LEU A 299 8.77 8.11 -6.74
C LEU A 299 9.89 8.09 -7.79
N ARG A 300 10.72 7.04 -7.81
CA ARG A 300 11.90 6.96 -8.69
C ARG A 300 11.49 6.84 -10.15
N SER A 301 10.54 5.96 -10.42
CA SER A 301 10.02 5.67 -11.75
C SER A 301 9.25 6.86 -12.30
N GLU A 302 8.45 7.50 -11.45
CA GLU A 302 7.60 8.63 -11.78
C GLU A 302 8.41 9.89 -12.08
N THR A 303 9.52 10.11 -11.35
CA THR A 303 10.46 11.20 -11.69
C THR A 303 11.04 11.00 -13.09
N VAL A 304 11.41 9.75 -13.44
CA VAL A 304 11.92 9.42 -14.77
C VAL A 304 10.84 9.60 -15.83
N ILE A 305 9.63 9.09 -15.57
CA ILE A 305 8.49 9.25 -16.47
C ILE A 305 8.24 10.73 -16.74
N GLN A 306 8.07 11.55 -15.70
CA GLN A 306 7.79 12.99 -15.84
C GLN A 306 8.90 13.69 -16.63
N ARG A 307 10.17 13.38 -16.37
CA ARG A 307 11.31 13.97 -17.11
C ARG A 307 11.31 13.58 -18.59
N LEU A 308 11.06 12.31 -18.90
CA LEU A 308 11.16 11.80 -20.27
C LEU A 308 9.95 12.16 -21.14
N THR A 309 8.75 12.14 -20.55
CA THR A 309 7.49 12.33 -21.27
C THR A 309 6.94 13.75 -21.15
N GLY A 310 7.30 14.49 -20.10
CA GLY A 310 6.70 15.79 -19.79
C GLY A 310 5.24 15.69 -19.36
N ALA A 311 4.74 14.50 -19.04
CA ALA A 311 3.33 14.28 -18.75
C ALA A 311 2.89 14.93 -17.43
N ASP A 312 1.65 15.43 -17.42
CA ASP A 312 0.93 15.82 -16.20
C ASP A 312 0.52 14.54 -15.46
N VAL A 313 1.33 14.16 -14.48
CA VAL A 313 1.22 12.88 -13.76
C VAL A 313 1.08 13.10 -12.26
N THR A 314 0.05 12.49 -11.67
CA THR A 314 -0.08 12.35 -10.22
C THR A 314 0.23 10.91 -9.82
N ALA A 315 1.18 10.72 -8.92
CA ALA A 315 1.54 9.40 -8.43
C ALA A 315 0.67 8.94 -7.26
N TYR A 316 0.17 7.72 -7.32
CA TYR A 316 -0.52 7.05 -6.22
C TYR A 316 0.37 5.95 -5.70
N ILE A 317 0.82 6.10 -4.46
CA ILE A 317 1.75 5.16 -3.83
C ILE A 317 1.19 4.61 -2.54
N THR A 318 1.66 3.43 -2.12
CA THR A 318 1.19 2.82 -0.88
C THR A 318 1.50 3.70 0.34
N HIS A 319 2.74 4.17 0.45
CA HIS A 319 3.21 5.00 1.57
C HIS A 319 4.53 5.68 1.20
N ILE A 320 5.03 6.55 2.06
CA ILE A 320 6.41 7.06 2.01
C ILE A 320 7.21 6.55 3.22
N ASP A 321 8.50 6.31 3.04
CA ASP A 321 9.43 5.87 4.13
C ASP A 321 10.48 6.93 4.51
N SER A 322 10.47 8.05 3.79
CA SER A 322 11.42 9.16 3.89
C SER A 322 10.84 10.41 3.23
N ASP A 323 11.55 11.53 3.33
CA ASP A 323 11.22 12.80 2.70
C ASP A 323 11.66 12.89 1.22
N LEU A 324 12.34 11.86 0.69
CA LEU A 324 12.82 11.81 -0.69
C LEU A 324 11.71 12.07 -1.74
N PRO A 325 10.50 11.48 -1.62
CA PRO A 325 9.38 11.78 -2.52
C PRO A 325 9.04 13.28 -2.58
N MET A 326 9.03 13.96 -1.44
CA MET A 326 8.69 15.38 -1.34
C MET A 326 9.71 16.27 -2.07
N ARG A 327 10.95 15.80 -2.22
CA ARG A 327 12.03 16.52 -2.91
C ARG A 327 12.02 16.32 -4.43
N ARG A 328 11.23 15.38 -4.96
CA ARG A 328 11.23 15.00 -6.39
C ARG A 328 10.29 15.83 -7.27
N GLY A 329 9.42 16.64 -6.69
CA GLY A 329 8.54 17.56 -7.43
C GLY A 329 7.38 16.90 -8.19
N VAL A 330 7.27 15.57 -8.17
CA VAL A 330 6.12 14.83 -8.71
C VAL A 330 4.97 14.92 -7.72
N PRO A 331 3.76 15.42 -8.10
CA PRO A 331 2.59 15.37 -7.25
C PRO A 331 2.26 13.92 -6.87
N PHE A 332 1.99 13.66 -5.59
CA PHE A 332 1.66 12.30 -5.16
C PHE A 332 0.61 12.26 -4.06
N ARG A 333 -0.08 11.12 -3.96
CA ARG A 333 -0.99 10.75 -2.88
C ARG A 333 -0.61 9.39 -2.32
N THR A 334 -0.79 9.20 -1.02
CA THR A 334 -0.49 7.95 -0.35
C THR A 334 -1.76 7.22 0.09
N LEU A 335 -1.76 5.89 0.02
CA LEU A 335 -2.80 5.08 0.65
C LEU A 335 -2.70 5.21 2.17
N TYR A 336 -1.52 5.01 2.74
CA TYR A 336 -1.27 5.22 4.16
C TYR A 336 -0.68 6.60 4.42
N GLY A 337 -1.24 7.32 5.38
CA GLY A 337 -0.70 8.61 5.84
C GLY A 337 0.62 8.48 6.63
N THR A 338 0.98 7.25 7.02
CA THR A 338 2.20 6.92 7.78
C THR A 338 2.89 5.71 7.15
N SER A 339 4.16 5.48 7.48
CA SER A 339 4.84 4.25 7.07
C SER A 339 4.23 3.06 7.83
N PRO A 340 3.72 2.02 7.15
CA PRO A 340 3.16 0.86 7.81
C PRO A 340 4.26 -0.01 8.42
N TYR A 341 3.89 -0.86 9.39
CA TYR A 341 4.84 -1.65 10.20
C TYR A 341 5.74 -2.54 9.32
N VAL A 342 5.13 -3.37 8.47
CA VAL A 342 5.87 -4.07 7.41
C VAL A 342 5.83 -3.21 6.17
N SER A 343 6.94 -2.58 5.80
CA SER A 343 6.95 -1.52 4.80
C SER A 343 7.25 -1.98 3.36
N TRP A 344 7.94 -3.12 3.16
CA TRP A 344 8.54 -3.35 1.84
C TRP A 344 8.32 -4.76 1.26
N VAL A 345 9.20 -5.71 1.53
CA VAL A 345 9.32 -6.92 0.69
C VAL A 345 8.06 -7.74 0.75
N ALA A 346 7.52 -7.92 1.95
CA ALA A 346 6.39 -8.80 2.18
C ALA A 346 5.20 -8.45 1.28
N ARG A 347 4.88 -7.15 1.19
CA ARG A 347 3.73 -6.66 0.42
C ARG A 347 3.91 -6.89 -1.07
N GLU A 348 5.09 -6.55 -1.58
CA GLU A 348 5.41 -6.72 -3.00
C GLU A 348 5.34 -8.19 -3.41
N GLN A 349 5.71 -9.12 -2.53
CA GLN A 349 5.62 -10.56 -2.82
C GLN A 349 4.17 -11.02 -3.03
N PHE A 350 3.22 -10.54 -2.23
CA PHE A 350 1.80 -10.89 -2.40
C PHE A 350 1.18 -10.31 -3.67
N LEU A 351 1.74 -9.21 -4.19
CA LEU A 351 1.28 -8.54 -5.41
C LEU A 351 2.13 -8.85 -6.65
N LEU A 352 3.10 -9.76 -6.55
CA LEU A 352 4.04 -10.04 -7.63
C LEU A 352 3.35 -10.76 -8.81
N GLU A 353 3.32 -10.12 -9.99
CA GLU A 353 2.91 -10.75 -11.25
C GLU A 353 3.79 -11.97 -11.61
N ARG A 354 3.21 -12.99 -12.24
CA ARG A 354 3.97 -14.02 -12.98
C ARG A 354 4.53 -13.39 -14.26
N GLY A 355 5.78 -12.96 -14.23
CA GLY A 355 6.35 -12.31 -15.40
C GLY A 355 7.83 -12.00 -15.25
N ALA A 356 8.47 -11.82 -16.40
CA ALA A 356 9.83 -11.32 -16.46
C ALA A 356 9.92 -9.88 -15.98
N ALA A 357 10.91 -9.61 -15.13
CA ALA A 357 11.24 -8.24 -14.74
C ALA A 357 11.75 -7.46 -15.96
N THR A 358 11.38 -6.19 -16.07
CA THR A 358 11.99 -5.30 -17.07
C THR A 358 13.42 -5.01 -16.67
N ILE A 359 14.39 -5.35 -17.51
CA ILE A 359 15.82 -5.13 -17.23
C ILE A 359 16.37 -3.90 -17.96
N GLY A 360 15.65 -3.39 -18.97
CA GLY A 360 16.02 -2.16 -19.64
C GLY A 360 15.11 -1.83 -20.83
N TYR A 361 15.62 -1.01 -21.75
CA TYR A 361 14.94 -0.53 -22.95
C TYR A 361 15.90 -0.56 -24.15
N ASP A 362 15.39 -1.00 -25.30
CA ASP A 362 16.08 -0.98 -26.59
C ASP A 362 15.20 -0.35 -27.69
N ALA A 363 15.63 -0.44 -28.95
CA ALA A 363 14.88 0.12 -30.08
C ALA A 363 13.51 -0.56 -30.31
N HIS A 364 13.28 -1.74 -29.72
CA HIS A 364 12.05 -2.50 -29.82
C HIS A 364 11.14 -2.35 -28.59
N GLY A 365 11.61 -1.66 -27.54
CA GLY A 365 10.82 -1.32 -26.36
C GLY A 365 11.43 -1.87 -25.06
N ALA A 366 10.56 -2.36 -24.16
CA ALA A 366 11.00 -2.89 -22.87
C ALA A 366 11.69 -4.26 -23.02
N VAL A 367 12.92 -4.36 -22.53
CA VAL A 367 13.70 -5.61 -22.50
C VAL A 367 13.34 -6.37 -21.24
N LEU A 368 12.99 -7.64 -21.40
CA LEU A 368 12.57 -8.52 -20.32
C LEU A 368 13.70 -9.45 -19.89
N GLY A 369 13.88 -9.60 -18.58
CA GLY A 369 14.82 -10.54 -17.97
C GLY A 369 14.20 -11.92 -17.76
N GLN A 370 14.68 -12.63 -16.74
CA GLN A 370 14.10 -13.91 -16.36
C GLN A 370 12.77 -13.72 -15.62
N ALA A 371 11.85 -14.66 -15.84
CA ALA A 371 10.59 -14.72 -15.13
C ALA A 371 10.78 -15.38 -13.77
N ASP A 372 10.30 -14.71 -12.72
CA ASP A 372 10.15 -15.32 -11.41
C ASP A 372 8.68 -15.64 -11.18
N ALA A 373 8.39 -16.82 -10.65
CA ALA A 373 7.05 -17.16 -10.21
C ALA A 373 6.97 -17.08 -8.68
N PRO A 374 5.92 -16.46 -8.11
CA PRO A 374 5.67 -16.57 -6.68
C PRO A 374 5.36 -18.04 -6.31
N SER A 375 5.46 -18.39 -5.03
CA SER A 375 5.15 -19.75 -4.57
C SER A 375 3.69 -20.13 -4.86
N ARG A 376 3.38 -21.43 -4.94
CA ARG A 376 2.00 -21.90 -5.15
C ARG A 376 1.02 -21.36 -4.09
N ALA A 377 1.48 -21.19 -2.85
CA ALA A 377 0.68 -20.62 -1.78
C ALA A 377 0.31 -19.15 -2.06
N VAL A 378 1.28 -18.33 -2.47
CA VAL A 378 1.02 -16.93 -2.86
C VAL A 378 0.11 -16.87 -4.08
N GLN A 379 0.29 -17.76 -5.06
CA GLN A 379 -0.59 -17.84 -6.23
C GLN A 379 -2.04 -18.16 -5.84
N GLN A 380 -2.25 -19.07 -4.90
CA GLN A 380 -3.59 -19.39 -4.40
C GLN A 380 -4.19 -18.17 -3.68
N MET A 381 -3.41 -17.51 -2.82
CA MET A 381 -3.85 -16.30 -2.14
C MET A 381 -4.25 -15.19 -3.12
N GLN A 382 -3.49 -15.01 -4.21
CA GLN A 382 -3.79 -14.06 -5.27
C GLN A 382 -5.10 -14.40 -6.00
N ALA A 383 -5.35 -15.68 -6.28
CA ALA A 383 -6.59 -16.13 -6.90
C ALA A 383 -7.80 -15.88 -5.99
N ASP A 384 -7.68 -16.21 -4.71
CA ASP A 384 -8.73 -15.97 -3.71
C ASP A 384 -8.96 -14.46 -3.49
N ALA A 385 -7.91 -13.64 -3.55
CA ALA A 385 -8.03 -12.18 -3.47
C ALA A 385 -8.81 -11.59 -4.65
N MET A 386 -8.56 -12.08 -5.87
CA MET A 386 -9.35 -11.68 -7.04
C MET A 386 -10.81 -12.17 -6.95
N ARG A 387 -11.06 -13.33 -6.33
CA ARG A 387 -12.42 -13.80 -6.03
C ARG A 387 -13.15 -12.81 -5.12
N PHE A 388 -12.52 -12.33 -4.05
CA PHE A 388 -13.09 -11.28 -3.18
C PHE A 388 -13.48 -10.03 -3.97
N VAL A 389 -12.60 -9.54 -4.84
CA VAL A 389 -12.88 -8.34 -5.67
C VAL A 389 -14.06 -8.59 -6.61
N ALA A 390 -14.11 -9.77 -7.24
CA ALA A 390 -15.22 -10.15 -8.11
C ALA A 390 -16.54 -10.26 -7.34
N ASP A 391 -16.55 -10.90 -6.17
CA ASP A 391 -17.73 -11.03 -5.32
C ASP A 391 -18.24 -9.66 -4.86
N MET A 392 -17.36 -8.72 -4.51
CA MET A 392 -17.73 -7.33 -4.20
C MET A 392 -18.38 -6.64 -5.41
N ALA A 393 -17.78 -6.78 -6.59
CA ALA A 393 -18.29 -6.21 -7.83
C ALA A 393 -19.66 -6.79 -8.22
N ASP A 394 -19.84 -8.11 -8.17
CA ASP A 394 -21.07 -8.79 -8.55
C ASP A 394 -22.21 -8.53 -7.55
N THR A 395 -21.89 -8.43 -6.26
CA THR A 395 -22.88 -8.21 -5.21
C THR A 395 -23.42 -6.78 -5.23
N PHE A 396 -22.54 -5.80 -5.39
CA PHE A 396 -22.88 -4.39 -5.16
C PHE A 396 -22.89 -3.54 -6.44
N GLY A 397 -22.25 -3.99 -7.51
CA GLY A 397 -22.25 -3.31 -8.80
C GLY A 397 -21.84 -1.83 -8.69
N ALA A 398 -22.60 -0.94 -9.35
CA ALA A 398 -22.35 0.50 -9.31
C ALA A 398 -22.52 1.11 -7.90
N ARG A 399 -23.24 0.46 -6.97
CA ARG A 399 -23.42 0.95 -5.59
C ARG A 399 -22.11 0.96 -4.80
N LEU A 400 -21.06 0.30 -5.28
CA LEU A 400 -19.73 0.39 -4.69
C LEU A 400 -19.23 1.83 -4.55
N MET A 401 -19.62 2.75 -5.45
CA MET A 401 -19.26 4.17 -5.32
C MET A 401 -20.00 4.89 -4.19
N ASP A 402 -21.16 4.39 -3.78
CA ASP A 402 -21.93 4.93 -2.64
C ASP A 402 -21.43 4.36 -1.31
N MET A 403 -20.64 3.29 -1.34
CA MET A 403 -20.10 2.66 -0.16
C MET A 403 -18.93 3.46 0.38
N HIS A 404 -19.17 4.25 1.42
CA HIS A 404 -18.12 5.01 2.06
C HIS A 404 -17.32 4.11 3.02
N PHE A 405 -15.99 4.25 2.97
CA PHE A 405 -15.04 3.69 3.94
C PHE A 405 -13.67 4.35 3.74
N ARG A 406 -12.85 4.40 4.79
CA ARG A 406 -11.45 4.79 4.67
C ARG A 406 -10.67 3.59 4.09
N PRO A 407 -9.95 3.73 2.96
CA PRO A 407 -9.23 2.61 2.36
C PRO A 407 -8.29 1.89 3.34
N GLN A 408 -7.68 2.63 4.28
CA GLN A 408 -6.79 2.08 5.29
C GLN A 408 -7.51 1.11 6.25
N ASP A 409 -8.79 1.35 6.57
CA ASP A 409 -9.59 0.45 7.42
C ASP A 409 -9.82 -0.89 6.71
N GLY A 410 -10.08 -0.86 5.40
CA GLY A 410 -10.22 -2.07 4.58
C GLY A 410 -8.90 -2.84 4.41
N CYS A 411 -7.76 -2.19 4.66
CA CYS A 411 -6.45 -2.83 4.69
C CYS A 411 -6.08 -3.43 6.06
N ALA A 412 -6.85 -3.17 7.13
CA ALA A 412 -6.46 -3.50 8.50
C ALA A 412 -6.20 -5.01 8.72
N ALA A 413 -6.99 -5.88 8.11
CA ALA A 413 -6.77 -7.33 8.19
C ALA A 413 -5.40 -7.73 7.62
N PHE A 414 -4.98 -7.11 6.51
CA PHE A 414 -3.68 -7.35 5.90
C PHE A 414 -2.54 -6.77 6.72
N GLU A 415 -2.71 -5.59 7.32
CA GLU A 415 -1.75 -5.07 8.30
C GLU A 415 -1.54 -6.03 9.46
N HIS A 416 -2.63 -6.53 10.03
CA HIS A 416 -2.59 -7.47 11.14
C HIS A 416 -1.92 -8.80 10.74
N PHE A 417 -2.26 -9.33 9.57
CA PHE A 417 -1.63 -10.55 9.04
C PHE A 417 -0.12 -10.38 8.87
N LEU A 418 0.32 -9.27 8.28
CA LEU A 418 1.74 -8.97 8.12
C LEU A 418 2.43 -8.79 9.48
N HIS A 419 1.80 -8.08 10.42
CA HIS A 419 2.33 -7.86 11.75
C HIS A 419 2.45 -9.15 12.57
N THR A 420 1.39 -9.96 12.65
CA THR A 420 1.39 -11.21 13.41
C THR A 420 2.28 -12.27 12.79
N GLY A 421 2.30 -12.38 11.46
CA GLY A 421 3.26 -13.23 10.74
C GLY A 421 4.70 -12.84 11.05
N ALA A 422 5.01 -11.54 11.04
CA ALA A 422 6.30 -11.00 11.44
C ALA A 422 6.66 -11.27 12.91
N LEU A 423 5.69 -11.27 13.84
CA LEU A 423 5.91 -11.58 15.25
C LEU A 423 6.18 -13.07 15.50
N ARG A 424 5.32 -13.96 14.98
CA ARG A 424 5.40 -15.42 15.21
C ARG A 424 6.60 -16.06 14.53
N ALA A 425 7.02 -15.52 13.39
CA ALA A 425 8.24 -15.95 12.72
C ALA A 425 9.50 -15.72 13.57
N GLY A 426 9.49 -14.87 14.60
CA GLY A 426 10.66 -14.64 15.45
C GLY A 426 11.11 -15.87 16.25
N THR A 427 10.17 -16.64 16.81
CA THR A 427 10.49 -17.74 17.76
C THR A 427 10.60 -19.13 17.12
N GLU A 428 9.83 -19.42 16.06
CA GLU A 428 9.89 -20.75 15.41
C GLU A 428 11.02 -20.86 14.38
N VAL A 429 11.42 -19.74 13.76
CA VAL A 429 12.51 -19.72 12.77
C VAL A 429 13.89 -19.70 13.44
N GLU A 430 14.03 -19.10 14.63
CA GLU A 430 15.27 -19.16 15.41
C GLU A 430 15.58 -20.61 15.84
N ASN A 431 14.54 -21.37 16.22
CA ASN A 431 14.65 -22.79 16.54
C ASN A 431 14.82 -23.67 15.29
N ALA A 432 14.18 -23.35 14.16
CA ALA A 432 14.38 -24.08 12.90
C ALA A 432 15.72 -23.76 12.20
N PHE A 433 16.43 -22.72 12.63
CA PHE A 433 17.74 -22.32 12.07
C PHE A 433 18.90 -23.17 12.57
N LEU A 434 18.77 -23.83 13.72
CA LEU A 434 19.83 -24.65 14.30
C LEU A 434 19.84 -26.11 13.76
N ASP A 435 18.72 -26.60 13.21
CA ASP A 435 18.55 -28.05 12.96
C ASP A 435 18.36 -28.47 11.48
N GLY A 436 18.51 -27.60 10.48
CA GLY A 436 18.05 -27.95 9.11
C GLY A 436 18.98 -27.62 7.95
N GLN A 437 20.09 -28.37 7.78
CA GLN A 437 20.80 -28.43 6.50
C GLN A 437 19.93 -29.10 5.40
N ALA A 438 20.15 -28.66 4.16
CA ALA A 438 19.63 -29.17 2.88
C ALA A 438 18.18 -28.76 2.50
N GLY A 439 18.01 -28.42 1.21
CA GLY A 439 16.71 -28.21 0.56
C GLY A 439 16.34 -26.74 0.34
N GLY A 440 16.47 -26.29 -0.91
CA GLY A 440 16.06 -24.96 -1.34
C GLY A 440 14.54 -24.80 -1.28
N ASP A 441 14.09 -23.75 -0.60
CA ASP A 441 12.70 -23.33 -0.63
C ASP A 441 12.68 -21.81 -0.68
N MET A 442 12.17 -21.24 -1.78
CA MET A 442 12.02 -19.79 -1.99
C MET A 442 11.19 -19.14 -0.87
N THR A 443 10.33 -19.95 -0.25
CA THR A 443 9.56 -19.61 0.96
C THR A 443 10.48 -19.19 2.11
N ARG A 444 11.64 -19.85 2.31
CA ARG A 444 12.62 -19.49 3.36
C ARG A 444 13.27 -18.11 3.16
N VAL A 445 13.54 -17.72 1.91
CA VAL A 445 14.10 -16.40 1.59
C VAL A 445 13.05 -15.31 1.79
N GLN A 446 11.82 -15.56 1.35
CA GLN A 446 10.68 -14.66 1.53
C GLN A 446 10.39 -14.42 3.03
N TRP A 447 10.44 -15.46 3.85
CA TRP A 447 10.24 -15.33 5.30
C TRP A 447 11.38 -14.62 6.03
N ARG A 448 12.65 -14.84 5.66
CA ARG A 448 13.78 -14.05 6.19
C ARG A 448 13.67 -12.57 5.87
N LEU A 449 13.14 -12.22 4.70
CA LEU A 449 12.93 -10.82 4.32
C LEU A 449 11.80 -10.18 5.17
N MET A 450 10.74 -10.93 5.49
CA MET A 450 9.71 -10.47 6.43
C MET A 450 10.24 -10.27 7.85
N GLN A 451 11.13 -11.15 8.33
CA GLN A 451 11.82 -10.98 9.61
C GLN A 451 12.74 -9.75 9.61
N THR A 452 13.51 -9.56 8.54
CA THR A 452 14.39 -8.40 8.40
C THR A 452 13.58 -7.11 8.42
N ASP A 453 12.43 -7.07 7.73
CA ASP A 453 11.51 -5.92 7.75
C ASP A 453 10.92 -5.72 9.16
N ALA A 454 10.55 -6.80 9.86
CA ALA A 454 10.04 -6.75 11.22
C ALA A 454 11.06 -6.24 12.24
N GLU A 455 12.30 -6.73 12.19
CA GLU A 455 13.42 -6.26 13.00
C GLU A 455 13.71 -4.78 12.72
N GLN A 456 13.68 -4.39 11.44
CA GLN A 456 13.80 -2.99 11.05
C GLN A 456 12.64 -2.12 11.55
N ALA A 457 11.43 -2.67 11.69
CA ALA A 457 10.27 -1.97 12.21
C ALA A 457 10.30 -1.85 13.74
N ARG A 458 10.89 -2.82 14.44
CA ARG A 458 11.09 -2.78 15.91
C ARG A 458 12.23 -1.88 16.37
N HIS A 459 13.09 -1.44 15.45
CA HIS A 459 14.24 -0.63 15.80
C HIS A 459 13.82 0.77 16.30
N PRO A 460 14.37 1.26 17.43
CA PRO A 460 13.91 2.49 18.09
C PRO A 460 14.08 3.77 17.24
N LEU A 461 15.00 3.74 16.28
CA LEU A 461 15.21 4.84 15.33
C LEU A 461 14.52 4.58 13.99
N PRO A 462 13.81 5.56 13.39
CA PRO A 462 13.24 5.48 12.05
C PRO A 462 14.28 5.15 10.97
N LYS A 463 13.85 4.49 9.88
CA LYS A 463 14.73 3.99 8.79
C LYS A 463 15.66 5.06 8.21
N TRP A 464 15.17 6.28 8.00
CA TRP A 464 15.96 7.39 7.49
C TRP A 464 17.03 7.86 8.51
N MET A 465 16.70 7.88 9.81
CA MET A 465 17.67 8.16 10.89
C MET A 465 18.74 7.08 10.98
N ARG A 466 18.39 5.81 10.73
CA ARG A 466 19.38 4.72 10.65
C ARG A 466 20.29 4.88 9.45
N LYS A 467 19.75 5.25 8.28
CA LYS A 467 20.55 5.55 7.08
C LYS A 467 21.49 6.74 7.33
N LEU A 468 21.00 7.79 7.98
CA LEU A 468 21.80 8.95 8.38
C LEU A 468 22.85 8.59 9.44
N GLN A 469 22.52 7.79 10.45
CA GLN A 469 23.50 7.31 11.42
C GLN A 469 24.57 6.45 10.75
N ARG A 470 24.20 5.55 9.84
CA ARG A 470 25.19 4.78 9.06
C ARG A 470 26.05 5.70 8.20
N ALA A 471 25.46 6.71 7.57
CA ALA A 471 26.20 7.73 6.82
C ALA A 471 27.12 8.57 7.72
N ALA A 472 26.66 8.95 8.91
CA ALA A 472 27.39 9.75 9.90
C ALA A 472 28.51 8.95 10.57
N ILE A 473 28.29 7.68 10.89
CA ILE A 473 29.30 6.73 11.38
C ILE A 473 30.36 6.51 10.30
N ARG A 474 29.95 6.36 9.03
CA ARG A 474 30.90 6.31 7.89
C ARG A 474 31.69 7.60 7.73
N LEU A 475 31.07 8.76 7.95
CA LEU A 475 31.74 10.07 7.95
C LEU A 475 32.69 10.24 9.15
N ALA A 476 32.34 9.66 10.31
CA ALA A 476 33.16 9.71 11.52
C ALA A 476 34.38 8.77 11.47
N HIS A 477 34.30 7.66 10.72
CA HIS A 477 35.41 6.71 10.57
C HIS A 477 36.46 7.09 9.51
N ASP A 478 36.25 8.16 8.73
CA ASP A 478 37.31 8.76 7.90
C ASP A 478 37.34 10.31 8.00
N PRO A 479 37.89 10.86 9.09
CA PRO A 479 38.01 12.31 9.27
C PRO A 479 39.02 12.97 8.31
N GLN A 480 39.87 12.19 7.63
CA GLN A 480 41.02 12.72 6.88
C GLN A 480 40.66 13.16 5.45
N SER A 481 39.55 12.69 4.86
CA SER A 481 39.17 13.10 3.50
C SER A 481 38.65 14.54 3.41
N ILE A 482 38.11 15.10 4.49
CA ILE A 482 37.58 16.47 4.54
C ILE A 482 38.69 17.49 4.83
N ARG A 483 39.66 17.18 5.70
CA ARG A 483 40.76 18.10 6.05
C ARG A 483 41.78 18.35 4.91
N ARG A 484 41.70 17.63 3.79
CA ARG A 484 42.50 17.91 2.58
C ARG A 484 41.72 18.61 1.46
N LYS A 485 40.43 18.93 1.67
CA LYS A 485 39.56 19.57 0.67
C LYS A 485 38.77 20.77 1.20
N LEU A 486 39.15 21.28 2.37
CA LEU A 486 39.11 22.70 2.72
C LEU A 486 40.55 23.20 2.64
#